data_AF-A0A345ZLI2-F1
#
_entry.id   AF-A0A345ZLI2-F1
#
_cell.length_a   1.000
_cell.length_b   1.000
_cell.length_c   1.000
_cell.angle_alpha   90.00
_cell.angle_beta   90.00
_cell.angle_gamma   90.00
#
_symmetry.space_group_name_H-M   'P 1'
#
loop_
_entity.id
_entity.type
_entity.pdbx_description
1 polymer ?
#
loop_
_entity_poly.entity_id
_entity_poly.type
_entity_poly.pdbx_seq_one_letter_code
_entity_poly.pdbx_strand_id
1 'polypeptide(L)'
;MTATSQRTLIFTLLAALMAATRINHFAPIPDASWAVFFVGGFYLSKSTRWAFPVLMALAVVIDYAVITRSGQSFWSAYCVSPAYWCLVPAYFAMWAGGMWLRRRNVANDVRSLGLLAASLVLSVCVCQLIAQGSFYWVSASVAAPSLAGWWQNYVRWLLPYMQTAAMYVGGIALVHALATSLSRGRALAAH
;
A
#
# COMPACT_ATOMS: atom_id res chain seq x y z
N MET A 1 -15.79 -20.87 -7.05
CA MET A 1 -14.38 -20.56 -7.39
C MET A 1 -13.46 -21.30 -6.44
N THR A 2 -12.31 -21.81 -6.89
CA THR A 2 -11.30 -22.38 -5.99
C THR A 2 -10.56 -21.25 -5.25
N ALA A 3 -9.96 -21.57 -4.09
CA ALA A 3 -9.15 -20.60 -3.33
C ALA A 3 -7.96 -20.05 -4.13
N THR A 4 -7.42 -20.85 -5.07
CA THR A 4 -6.31 -20.45 -5.95
C THR A 4 -6.78 -19.45 -7.02
N SER A 5 -7.91 -19.70 -7.67
CA SER A 5 -8.49 -18.76 -8.64
C SER A 5 -8.85 -17.41 -8.01
N GLN A 6 -9.37 -17.42 -6.78
CA GLN A 6 -9.65 -16.18 -6.04
C GLN A 6 -8.39 -15.37 -5.72
N ARG A 7 -7.32 -16.01 -5.23
CA ARG A 7 -6.06 -15.32 -4.94
C ARG A 7 -5.43 -14.73 -6.20
N THR A 8 -5.49 -15.46 -7.30
CA THR A 8 -4.96 -14.99 -8.59
C THR A 8 -5.74 -13.76 -9.05
N LEU A 9 -7.08 -13.79 -9.00
CA LEU A 9 -7.90 -12.63 -9.34
C LEU A 9 -7.58 -11.42 -8.47
N ILE A 10 -7.50 -11.59 -7.15
CA ILE A 10 -7.15 -10.50 -6.23
C ILE A 10 -5.77 -9.92 -6.56
N PHE A 11 -4.78 -10.77 -6.79
CA PHE A 11 -3.45 -10.34 -7.19
C PHE A 11 -3.48 -9.51 -8.49
N THR A 12 -4.18 -9.98 -9.52
CA THR A 12 -4.31 -9.29 -10.80
C THR A 12 -5.00 -7.93 -10.63
N LEU A 13 -6.08 -7.85 -9.85
CA LEU A 13 -6.78 -6.59 -9.57
C LEU A 13 -5.88 -5.60 -8.83
N LEU A 14 -5.11 -6.08 -7.85
CA LEU A 14 -4.16 -5.25 -7.10
C LEU A 14 -3.01 -4.74 -7.99
N ALA A 15 -2.46 -5.60 -8.86
CA ALA A 15 -1.44 -5.24 -9.82
C ALA A 15 -1.95 -4.19 -10.82
N ALA A 16 -3.16 -4.38 -11.35
CA ALA A 16 -3.80 -3.43 -12.25
C ALA A 16 -4.08 -2.09 -11.58
N LEU A 17 -4.57 -2.09 -10.33
CA LEU A 17 -4.79 -0.87 -9.55
C LEU A 17 -3.48 -0.10 -9.34
N MET A 18 -2.39 -0.79 -9.00
CA MET A 18 -1.07 -0.17 -8.87
C MET A 18 -0.61 0.44 -10.18
N ALA A 19 -0.67 -0.31 -11.29
CA ALA A 19 -0.28 0.18 -12.60
C ALA A 19 -1.08 1.40 -13.07
N ALA A 20 -2.38 1.46 -12.72
CA ALA A 20 -3.27 2.56 -13.10
C ALA A 20 -3.08 3.84 -12.27
N THR A 21 -2.47 3.76 -11.08
CA THR A 21 -2.40 4.89 -10.13
C THR A 21 -0.97 5.35 -9.83
N ARG A 22 0.01 4.45 -9.98
CA ARG A 22 1.44 4.74 -9.77
C ARG A 22 2.09 5.38 -10.99
N ILE A 23 1.46 6.41 -11.55
CA ILE A 23 1.93 7.02 -12.81
C ILE A 23 2.71 8.30 -12.50
N ASN A 24 2.22 9.17 -11.62
CA ASN A 24 2.95 10.35 -11.17
C ASN A 24 2.27 10.92 -9.91
N HIS A 25 3.03 11.59 -9.03
CA HIS A 25 2.46 12.24 -7.83
C HIS A 25 1.41 13.33 -8.13
N PHE A 26 1.39 13.86 -9.36
CA PHE A 26 0.51 14.93 -9.82
C PHE A 26 -0.66 14.45 -10.69
N ALA A 27 -0.86 13.13 -10.81
CA ALA A 27 -2.05 12.61 -11.46
C ALA A 27 -3.31 12.99 -10.63
N PRO A 28 -4.48 13.21 -11.28
CA PRO A 28 -5.72 13.48 -10.56
C PRO A 28 -6.12 12.36 -9.59
N ILE A 29 -5.58 11.16 -9.80
CA ILE A 29 -5.82 9.97 -9.02
C ILE A 29 -4.57 9.70 -8.17
N PRO A 30 -4.69 9.69 -6.83
CA PRO A 30 -3.54 9.47 -5.97
C PRO A 30 -3.04 8.02 -6.05
N ASP A 31 -1.75 7.81 -5.80
CA ASP A 31 -1.11 6.49 -5.87
C ASP A 31 -1.69 5.53 -4.82
N ALA A 32 -2.21 4.38 -5.28
CA ALA A 32 -2.81 3.36 -4.43
C ALA A 32 -1.80 2.38 -3.82
N SER A 33 -0.49 2.51 -4.10
CA SER A 33 0.53 1.51 -3.78
C SER A 33 0.49 1.05 -2.31
N TRP A 34 0.42 1.96 -1.34
CA TRP A 34 0.37 1.59 0.07
C TRP A 34 -0.86 0.76 0.43
N ALA A 35 -2.02 1.14 -0.11
CA ALA A 35 -3.25 0.37 0.04
C ALA A 35 -3.13 -1.00 -0.64
N VAL A 36 -2.52 -1.07 -1.82
CA VAL A 36 -2.27 -2.33 -2.53
C VAL A 36 -1.43 -3.29 -1.68
N PHE A 37 -0.34 -2.82 -1.08
CA PHE A 37 0.49 -3.68 -0.21
C PHE A 37 -0.24 -4.09 1.08
N PHE A 38 -1.01 -3.19 1.70
CA PHE A 38 -1.82 -3.52 2.87
C PHE A 38 -2.88 -4.58 2.58
N VAL A 39 -3.66 -4.36 1.52
CA VAL A 39 -4.73 -5.28 1.07
C VAL A 39 -4.13 -6.60 0.59
N GLY A 40 -2.99 -6.57 -0.10
CA GLY A 40 -2.21 -7.75 -0.46
C GLY A 40 -1.81 -8.55 0.77
N GLY A 41 -1.29 -7.89 1.82
CA GLY A 41 -0.99 -8.52 3.10
C GLY A 41 -2.18 -9.22 3.73
N PHE A 42 -3.38 -8.64 3.61
CA PHE A 42 -4.60 -9.26 4.11
C PHE A 42 -5.04 -10.47 3.29
N TYR A 43 -5.24 -10.30 1.98
CA TYR A 43 -5.82 -11.36 1.13
C TYR A 43 -4.82 -12.44 0.70
N LEU A 44 -3.56 -12.06 0.49
CA LEU A 44 -2.51 -12.89 -0.09
C LEU A 44 -1.46 -13.31 0.94
N SER A 45 -1.75 -13.24 2.24
CA SER A 45 -0.83 -13.62 3.34
C SER A 45 -0.20 -15.00 3.17
N LYS A 46 -0.97 -16.01 2.72
CA LYS A 46 -0.49 -17.38 2.43
C LYS A 46 0.43 -17.47 1.20
N SER A 47 0.53 -16.39 0.45
CA SER A 47 1.23 -16.26 -0.83
C SER A 47 2.32 -15.18 -0.77
N THR A 48 2.65 -14.68 0.43
CA THR A 48 3.63 -13.60 0.67
C THR A 48 4.96 -13.84 -0.04
N ARG A 49 5.49 -15.08 -0.02
CA ARG A 49 6.80 -15.42 -0.62
C ARG A 49 6.93 -15.12 -2.12
N TRP A 50 5.82 -14.95 -2.84
CA TRP A 50 5.82 -14.63 -4.26
C TRP A 50 5.02 -13.36 -4.57
N ALA A 51 3.85 -13.17 -3.94
CA ALA A 51 2.98 -12.04 -4.25
C ALA A 51 3.62 -10.69 -3.87
N PHE A 52 4.27 -10.61 -2.70
CA PHE A 52 4.96 -9.41 -2.27
C PHE A 52 6.13 -9.03 -3.19
N PRO A 53 7.11 -9.91 -3.46
CA PRO A 53 8.24 -9.54 -4.33
C PRO A 53 7.81 -9.25 -5.78
N VAL A 54 6.76 -9.91 -6.31
CA VAL A 54 6.28 -9.59 -7.67
C VAL A 54 5.61 -8.22 -7.71
N LEU A 55 4.79 -7.85 -6.71
CA LEU A 55 4.24 -6.49 -6.63
C LEU A 55 5.33 -5.43 -6.42
N MET A 56 6.39 -5.77 -5.68
CA MET A 56 7.54 -4.89 -5.55
C MET A 56 8.26 -4.68 -6.88
N ALA A 57 8.54 -5.76 -7.61
CA ALA A 57 9.14 -5.70 -8.93
C ALA A 57 8.27 -4.87 -9.89
N LEU A 58 6.95 -5.06 -9.84
CA LEU A 58 6.00 -4.25 -10.61
C LEU A 58 6.12 -2.76 -10.27
N ALA A 59 6.19 -2.38 -8.99
CA ALA A 59 6.39 -0.99 -8.58
C ALA A 59 7.67 -0.38 -9.19
N VAL A 60 8.79 -1.13 -9.17
CA VAL A 60 10.05 -0.69 -9.78
C VAL A 60 9.94 -0.55 -11.30
N VAL A 61 9.29 -1.51 -11.97
CA VAL A 61 9.08 -1.46 -13.43
C VAL A 61 8.22 -0.25 -13.81
N ILE A 62 7.18 0.04 -13.04
CA ILE A 62 6.33 1.21 -13.27
C ILE A 62 7.15 2.50 -13.08
N ASP A 63 7.89 2.63 -11.97
CA ASP A 63 8.73 3.81 -11.71
C ASP A 63 9.74 4.04 -12.82
N TYR A 64 10.42 2.97 -13.28
CA TYR A 64 11.33 3.03 -14.41
C TYR A 64 10.63 3.53 -15.69
N ALA A 65 9.48 2.96 -16.02
CA ALA A 65 8.74 3.31 -17.22
C ALA A 65 8.17 4.75 -17.19
N VAL A 66 7.75 5.22 -16.03
CA VAL A 66 7.29 6.61 -15.83
C VAL A 66 8.45 7.59 -15.96
N ILE A 67 9.56 7.33 -15.26
CA ILE A 67 10.70 8.24 -15.22
C ILE A 67 11.32 8.36 -16.62
N THR A 68 11.55 7.22 -17.29
CA THR A 68 12.11 7.21 -18.65
C THR A 68 11.22 7.92 -19.67
N ARG A 69 9.89 7.78 -19.58
CA ARG A 69 8.95 8.52 -20.43
C ARG A 69 8.92 10.03 -20.15
N SER A 70 9.34 10.47 -18.97
CA SER A 70 9.48 11.90 -18.66
C SER A 70 10.80 12.51 -19.18
N GLY A 71 11.62 11.74 -19.90
CA GLY A 71 12.89 12.20 -20.47
C GLY A 71 14.05 12.22 -19.47
N GLN A 72 13.85 11.75 -18.24
CA GLN A 72 14.88 11.66 -17.21
C GLN A 72 15.48 10.24 -17.18
N SER A 73 16.75 10.13 -16.78
CA SER A 73 17.32 8.82 -16.46
C SER A 73 16.80 8.35 -15.10
N PHE A 74 16.52 7.05 -14.95
CA PHE A 74 16.07 6.47 -13.69
C PHE A 74 16.99 6.83 -12.52
N TRP A 75 18.30 6.76 -12.74
CA TRP A 75 19.33 6.99 -11.72
C TRP A 75 19.54 8.46 -11.36
N SER A 76 19.03 9.39 -12.17
CA SER A 76 19.16 10.84 -11.93
C SER A 76 17.85 11.49 -11.51
N ALA A 77 16.74 10.74 -11.47
CA ALA A 77 15.46 11.27 -11.06
C ALA A 77 15.45 11.57 -9.56
N TYR A 78 14.82 12.68 -9.17
CA TYR A 78 14.77 13.14 -7.78
C TYR A 78 14.36 12.05 -6.77
N CYS A 79 13.43 11.17 -7.16
CA CYS A 79 12.88 10.12 -6.30
C CYS A 79 13.79 8.88 -6.17
N VAL A 80 14.89 8.82 -6.92
CA VAL A 80 15.79 7.67 -6.95
C VAL A 80 17.12 8.05 -6.32
N SER A 81 17.37 7.49 -5.14
CA SER A 81 18.60 7.61 -4.38
C SER A 81 18.94 6.24 -3.76
N PRO A 82 20.08 6.06 -3.06
CA PRO A 82 20.35 4.81 -2.36
C PRO A 82 19.24 4.41 -1.38
N ALA A 83 18.46 5.38 -0.88
CA ALA A 83 17.28 5.14 -0.03
C ALA A 83 16.15 4.38 -0.74
N TYR A 84 16.14 4.31 -2.07
CA TYR A 84 15.09 3.63 -2.82
C TYR A 84 14.97 2.15 -2.43
N TRP A 85 16.06 1.50 -2.00
CA TRP A 85 16.04 0.15 -1.45
C TRP A 85 15.22 0.02 -0.16
N CYS A 86 15.07 1.09 0.62
CA CYS A 86 14.26 1.13 1.83
C CYS A 86 12.75 1.09 1.55
N LEU A 87 12.32 1.21 0.29
CA LEU A 87 10.91 0.98 -0.08
C LEU A 87 10.48 -0.46 0.20
N VAL A 88 11.40 -1.43 0.10
CA VAL A 88 11.10 -2.84 0.39
C VAL A 88 10.62 -3.02 1.84
N PRO A 89 11.39 -2.65 2.89
CA PRO A 89 10.91 -2.73 4.26
C PRO A 89 9.73 -1.79 4.56
N ALA A 90 9.65 -0.61 3.92
CA ALA A 90 8.51 0.29 4.10
C ALA A 90 7.19 -0.34 3.63
N TYR A 91 7.16 -0.89 2.42
CA TYR A 91 5.95 -1.51 1.87
C TYR A 91 5.69 -2.87 2.54
N PHE A 92 6.71 -3.55 3.03
CA PHE A 92 6.52 -4.72 3.88
C PHE A 92 5.83 -4.36 5.21
N ALA A 93 6.05 -3.16 5.76
CA ALA A 93 5.29 -2.71 6.94
C ALA A 93 3.78 -2.56 6.66
N MET A 94 3.41 -2.11 5.46
CA MET A 94 2.02 -2.12 4.99
C MET A 94 1.49 -3.56 4.87
N TRP A 95 2.26 -4.43 4.21
CA TRP A 95 1.91 -5.85 4.06
C TRP A 95 1.73 -6.57 5.40
N ALA A 96 2.64 -6.33 6.35
CA ALA A 96 2.61 -6.89 7.69
C ALA A 96 1.36 -6.46 8.48
N GLY A 97 0.90 -5.21 8.32
CA GLY A 97 -0.36 -4.76 8.89
C GLY A 97 -1.55 -5.55 8.37
N GLY A 98 -1.64 -5.73 7.04
CA GLY A 98 -2.67 -6.57 6.43
C GLY A 98 -2.62 -8.02 6.92
N MET A 99 -1.43 -8.61 7.02
CA MET A 99 -1.25 -9.96 7.56
C MET A 99 -1.68 -10.07 9.02
N TRP A 100 -1.34 -9.06 9.84
CA TRP A 100 -1.73 -9.00 11.24
C TRP A 100 -3.25 -8.93 11.37
N LEU A 101 -3.90 -8.05 10.60
CA LEU A 101 -5.36 -7.89 10.60
C LEU A 101 -6.06 -9.20 10.20
N ARG A 102 -5.54 -9.91 9.20
CA ARG A 102 -6.06 -11.21 8.76
C ARG A 102 -6.10 -12.25 9.88
N ARG A 103 -5.13 -12.22 10.80
CA ARG A 103 -5.05 -13.17 11.93
C ARG A 103 -6.04 -12.85 13.07
N ARG A 104 -6.74 -11.71 13.02
CA ARG A 104 -7.68 -11.28 14.06
C ARG A 104 -9.13 -11.74 13.85
N ASN A 105 -9.37 -12.60 12.86
CA ASN A 105 -10.70 -13.14 12.53
C ASN A 105 -11.75 -12.02 12.37
N VAL A 106 -11.43 -11.03 11.55
CA VAL A 106 -12.30 -9.87 11.29
C VAL A 106 -13.64 -10.29 10.67
N ALA A 107 -14.69 -9.57 11.05
CA ALA A 107 -16.06 -9.72 10.56
C ALA A 107 -16.65 -8.35 10.18
N ASN A 108 -17.91 -8.33 9.73
CA ASN A 108 -18.62 -7.09 9.40
C ASN A 108 -19.19 -6.45 10.68
N ASP A 109 -18.30 -6.02 11.58
CA ASP A 109 -18.63 -5.40 12.87
C ASP A 109 -17.74 -4.19 13.21
N VAL A 110 -18.17 -3.41 14.21
CA VAL A 110 -17.47 -2.18 14.64
C VAL A 110 -16.08 -2.49 15.20
N ARG A 111 -15.91 -3.63 15.87
CA ARG A 111 -14.61 -4.07 16.41
C ARG A 111 -13.60 -4.26 15.29
N SER A 112 -14.00 -4.91 14.20
CA SER A 112 -13.16 -5.18 13.04
C SER A 112 -12.82 -3.90 12.29
N LEU A 113 -13.75 -2.94 12.24
CA LEU A 113 -13.47 -1.60 11.72
C LEU A 113 -12.41 -0.87 12.57
N GLY A 114 -12.51 -0.94 13.90
CA GLY A 114 -11.49 -0.39 14.80
C GLY A 114 -10.12 -1.04 14.63
N LEU A 115 -10.06 -2.37 14.48
CA LEU A 115 -8.82 -3.11 14.20
C LEU A 115 -8.22 -2.75 12.84
N LEU A 116 -9.06 -2.58 11.82
CA LEU A 116 -8.64 -2.14 10.49
C LEU A 116 -8.00 -0.75 10.57
N ALA A 117 -8.69 0.21 11.21
CA ALA A 117 -8.20 1.57 11.38
C ALA A 117 -6.87 1.61 12.14
N ALA A 118 -6.79 0.94 13.30
CA ALA A 118 -5.57 0.90 14.10
C ALA A 118 -4.39 0.27 13.35
N SER A 119 -4.63 -0.86 12.67
CA SER A 119 -3.60 -1.53 11.88
C SER A 119 -3.12 -0.67 10.72
N LEU A 120 -4.02 0.02 10.04
CA LEU A 120 -3.68 0.87 8.90
C LEU A 120 -2.87 2.09 9.36
N VAL A 121 -3.31 2.78 10.41
CA VAL A 121 -2.61 3.94 10.97
C VAL A 121 -1.18 3.56 11.37
N LEU A 122 -1.01 2.46 12.10
CA LEU A 122 0.33 2.01 12.53
C LEU A 122 1.20 1.65 11.32
N SER A 123 0.67 0.92 10.35
CA SER A 123 1.39 0.57 9.13
C SER A 123 1.81 1.80 8.33
N VAL A 124 0.93 2.79 8.17
CA VAL A 124 1.21 4.06 7.47
C VAL A 124 2.33 4.82 8.20
N CYS A 125 2.26 4.94 9.53
CA CYS A 125 3.31 5.59 10.31
C CYS A 125 4.67 4.92 10.11
N VAL A 126 4.73 3.58 10.23
CA VAL A 126 6.00 2.83 10.06
C VAL A 126 6.50 2.92 8.61
N CYS A 127 5.61 2.80 7.63
CA CYS A 127 5.95 2.92 6.21
C CYS A 127 6.52 4.30 5.89
N GLN A 128 5.84 5.37 6.34
CA GLN A 128 6.31 6.75 6.18
C GLN A 128 7.65 6.96 6.87
N LEU A 129 7.82 6.42 8.07
CA LEU A 129 9.05 6.57 8.86
C LEU A 129 10.25 6.00 8.10
N ILE A 130 10.09 4.82 7.53
CA ILE A 130 11.14 4.13 6.77
C ILE A 130 11.36 4.83 5.43
N ALA A 131 10.31 5.03 4.63
CA ALA A 131 10.43 5.57 3.27
C ALA A 131 10.90 7.02 3.27
N GLN A 132 10.21 7.90 4.01
CA GLN A 132 10.59 9.31 4.07
C GLN A 132 11.89 9.47 4.85
N GLY A 133 12.05 8.78 5.99
CA GLY A 133 13.24 8.92 6.82
C GLY A 133 14.51 8.52 6.07
N SER A 134 14.51 7.34 5.44
CA SER A 134 15.67 6.93 4.62
C SER A 134 15.96 7.93 3.51
N PHE A 135 14.93 8.43 2.79
CA PHE A 135 15.12 9.45 1.76
C PHE A 135 15.73 10.74 2.33
N TYR A 136 15.19 11.26 3.43
CA TYR A 136 15.63 12.53 4.03
C TYR A 136 17.09 12.49 4.49
N TRP A 137 17.54 11.36 5.05
CA TRP A 137 18.88 11.22 5.60
C TRP A 137 19.94 10.75 4.60
N VAL A 138 19.55 10.00 3.55
CA VAL A 138 20.49 9.36 2.61
C VAL A 138 20.51 10.04 1.24
N SER A 139 19.41 10.69 0.83
CA SER A 139 19.35 11.34 -0.47
C SER A 139 20.19 12.62 -0.52
N ALA A 140 20.86 12.86 -1.65
CA ALA A 140 21.53 14.13 -1.94
C ALA A 140 20.54 15.31 -2.08
N SER A 141 19.23 15.04 -2.14
CA SER A 141 18.16 16.04 -2.21
C SER A 141 18.06 16.95 -0.97
N VAL A 142 18.59 16.52 0.18
CA VAL A 142 18.56 17.29 1.43
C VAL A 142 19.98 17.71 1.77
N ALA A 143 20.34 18.95 1.44
CA ALA A 143 21.72 19.44 1.60
C ALA A 143 22.20 19.52 3.06
N ALA A 144 21.30 19.81 4.01
CA ALA A 144 21.63 19.94 5.43
C ALA A 144 20.55 19.26 6.30
N PRO A 145 20.59 17.91 6.42
CA PRO A 145 19.59 17.18 7.18
C PRO A 145 19.70 17.48 8.67
N SER A 146 18.57 17.84 9.27
CA SER A 146 18.41 18.01 10.72
C SER A 146 17.22 17.22 11.24
N LEU A 147 17.24 16.84 12.53
CA LEU A 147 16.14 16.12 13.17
C LEU A 147 14.84 16.94 13.16
N ALA A 148 14.93 18.25 13.39
CA ALA A 148 13.77 19.15 13.35
C ALA A 148 13.16 19.24 11.95
N GLY A 149 13.99 19.38 10.91
CA GLY A 149 13.52 19.42 9.52
C GLY A 149 12.92 18.09 9.07
N TRP A 150 13.49 16.97 9.52
CA TRP A 150 12.95 15.63 9.25
C TRP A 150 11.56 15.47 9.86
N TRP A 151 11.43 15.84 11.14
CA TRP A 151 10.17 15.75 11.87
C TRP A 151 9.08 16.61 11.24
N GLN A 152 9.40 17.85 10.87
CA GLN A 152 8.47 18.74 10.16
C GLN A 152 8.02 18.15 8.82
N ASN A 153 8.95 17.57 8.04
CA ASN A 153 8.60 16.86 6.81
C ASN A 153 7.74 15.63 7.08
N TYR A 154 8.01 14.89 8.17
CA TYR A 154 7.28 13.67 8.50
C TYR A 154 5.81 13.98 8.79
N VAL A 155 5.56 14.91 9.71
CA VAL A 155 4.19 15.28 10.10
C VAL A 155 3.42 15.97 8.97
N ARG A 156 4.10 16.78 8.14
CA ARG A 156 3.49 17.45 6.99
C ARG A 156 2.93 16.46 5.98
N TRP A 157 3.66 15.40 5.70
CA TRP A 157 3.28 14.41 4.68
C TRP A 157 2.46 13.25 5.24
N LEU A 158 2.55 12.94 6.52
CA LEU A 158 1.88 11.78 7.12
C LEU A 158 0.37 11.78 6.85
N LEU A 159 -0.33 12.89 7.06
CA LEU A 159 -1.78 12.96 6.93
C LEU A 159 -2.26 12.76 5.47
N PRO A 160 -1.70 13.45 4.45
CA PRO A 160 -2.05 13.19 3.04
C PRO A 160 -1.86 11.72 2.61
N TYR A 161 -0.74 11.10 2.99
CA TYR A 161 -0.49 9.68 2.69
C TYR A 161 -1.50 8.76 3.42
N MET A 162 -1.81 9.08 4.67
CA MET A 162 -2.79 8.34 5.48
C MET A 162 -4.19 8.43 4.88
N GLN A 163 -4.62 9.62 4.45
CA GLN A 163 -5.92 9.83 3.80
C GLN A 163 -6.04 9.01 2.51
N THR A 164 -5.00 9.03 1.67
CA THR A 164 -4.96 8.25 0.43
C THR A 164 -5.08 6.75 0.73
N ALA A 165 -4.28 6.24 1.66
CA ALA A 165 -4.31 4.83 2.06
C ALA A 165 -5.69 4.45 2.63
N ALA A 166 -6.26 5.29 3.51
CA ALA A 166 -7.57 5.08 4.10
C ALA A 166 -8.70 5.08 3.08
N MET A 167 -8.66 5.97 2.08
CA MET A 167 -9.65 6.03 1.00
C MET A 167 -9.71 4.71 0.22
N TYR A 168 -8.55 4.23 -0.26
CA TYR A 168 -8.50 2.98 -1.03
C TYR A 168 -8.82 1.75 -0.18
N VAL A 169 -8.22 1.63 1.02
CA VAL A 169 -8.47 0.49 1.91
C VAL A 169 -9.93 0.46 2.38
N GLY A 170 -10.49 1.62 2.74
CA GLY A 170 -11.88 1.78 3.15
C GLY A 170 -12.85 1.42 2.01
N GLY A 171 -12.59 1.89 0.78
CA GLY A 171 -13.39 1.53 -0.39
C GLY A 171 -13.38 0.02 -0.66
N ILE A 172 -12.20 -0.61 -0.63
CA ILE A 172 -12.06 -2.06 -0.81
C ILE A 172 -12.75 -2.83 0.32
N ALA A 173 -12.65 -2.36 1.57
CA ALA A 173 -13.31 -2.97 2.72
C ALA A 173 -14.84 -2.86 2.62
N LEU A 174 -15.36 -1.72 2.16
CA LEU A 174 -16.79 -1.52 1.91
C LEU A 174 -17.31 -2.49 0.84
N VAL A 175 -16.62 -2.60 -0.29
CA VAL A 175 -16.97 -3.55 -1.35
C VAL A 175 -16.97 -5.00 -0.83
N HIS A 176 -15.97 -5.36 -0.02
CA HIS A 176 -15.93 -6.68 0.63
C HIS A 176 -17.12 -6.91 1.57
N ALA A 177 -17.43 -5.94 2.43
CA ALA A 177 -18.52 -6.03 3.39
C ALA A 177 -19.89 -6.17 2.69
N LEU A 178 -20.11 -5.41 1.62
CA LEU A 178 -21.32 -5.50 0.80
C LEU A 178 -21.42 -6.87 0.11
N ALA A 179 -20.35 -7.32 -0.57
CA ALA A 179 -20.34 -8.60 -1.27
C ALA A 179 -20.60 -9.79 -0.31
N THR A 180 -19.99 -9.78 0.87
CA THR A 180 -20.18 -10.83 1.89
C THR A 180 -21.57 -10.78 2.50
N SER A 181 -22.13 -9.60 2.77
CA SER A 181 -23.48 -9.46 3.32
C SER A 181 -24.55 -9.93 2.34
N LEU A 182 -24.42 -9.60 1.05
CA LEU A 182 -25.33 -10.07 -0.01
C LEU A 182 -25.26 -11.59 -0.18
N SER A 183 -24.07 -12.19 -0.10
CA SER A 183 -23.92 -13.65 -0.19
C SER A 183 -24.60 -14.38 0.98
N ARG A 184 -24.50 -13.84 2.21
CA ARG A 184 -25.20 -14.38 3.38
C ARG A 184 -26.71 -14.26 3.26
N GLY A 185 -27.22 -13.10 2.82
CA GLY A 185 -28.66 -12.90 2.61
C GLY A 185 -29.26 -13.86 1.59
N ARG A 186 -28.56 -14.13 0.48
CA ARG A 186 -28.97 -15.12 -0.51
C ARG A 186 -28.98 -16.55 0.01
N ALA A 187 -28.02 -16.92 0.85
CA ALA A 187 -27.97 -18.24 1.47
C ALA A 187 -29.12 -18.44 2.47
N LEU A 188 -29.44 -17.43 3.27
CA LEU A 188 -30.56 -17.47 4.21
C LEU A 188 -31.93 -17.50 3.52
N ALA A 189 -32.07 -16.86 2.36
CA ALA A 189 -33.30 -16.87 1.57
C ALA A 189 -33.52 -18.15 0.75
N ALA A 190 -32.51 -19.01 0.63
CA ALA A 190 -32.57 -20.28 -0.10
C ALA A 190 -32.87 -21.50 0.81
N HIS A 191 -33.05 -21.26 2.12
CA HIS A 191 -33.45 -22.23 3.14
C HIS A 191 -34.84 -21.85 3.68
#